data_AF-A0A970K1Y1-F1
#
_entry.id   AF-A0A970K1Y1-F1
#
_cell.length_a   1.000
_cell.length_b   1.000
_cell.length_c   1.000
_cell.angle_alpha   90.00
_cell.angle_beta   90.00
_cell.angle_gamma   90.00
#
_symmetry.space_group_name_H-M   'P 1'
#
loop_
_entity.id
_entity.type
_entity.pdbx_description
1 polymer ?
#
loop_
_entity_poly.entity_id
_entity_poly.type
_entity_poly.pdbx_seq_one_letter_code
_entity_poly.pdbx_strand_id
1 'polypeptide(L)'
;MIREHLRSLRLPVMHRLYPDDADCLDLAYRDILQQLSCLDVMPQDGETLSDFAGRAEPYLGFPDVDLQASFWPVVRLRYGNLPPSLPELDQLLQLRLRLEDRLRGSLSRSAWFFRRVLPARLLGRKKNKKTEKPVL
;
A
#
# COMPACT_ATOMS: atom_id res chain seq x y z
N MET A 1 6.78 14.60 11.23
CA MET A 1 6.69 14.79 9.77
C MET A 1 7.40 13.74 8.92
N ILE A 2 8.73 13.66 8.72
CA ILE A 2 9.32 12.44 8.07
C ILE A 2 9.04 11.19 8.93
N ARG A 3 9.12 11.37 10.25
CA ARG A 3 8.76 10.36 11.25
C ARG A 3 7.30 9.94 11.21
N GLU A 4 6.36 10.74 10.70
CA GLU A 4 4.93 10.35 10.68
C GLU A 4 4.62 9.44 9.51
N HIS A 5 5.17 9.74 8.33
CA HIS A 5 5.06 8.85 7.18
C HIS A 5 5.80 7.53 7.44
N LEU A 6 6.99 7.58 8.05
CA LEU A 6 7.70 6.37 8.52
C LEU A 6 6.98 5.67 9.68
N ARG A 7 6.16 6.37 10.46
CA ARG A 7 5.32 5.77 11.53
C ARG A 7 4.11 5.06 10.94
N SER A 8 3.43 5.62 9.94
CA SER A 8 2.38 4.89 9.19
C SER A 8 2.94 3.71 8.38
N LEU A 9 4.26 3.64 8.20
CA LEU A 9 4.98 2.54 7.54
C LEU A 9 5.39 1.39 8.46
N ARG A 10 5.19 1.50 9.79
CA ARG A 10 5.54 0.43 10.75
C ARG A 10 4.32 -0.33 11.25
N LEU A 11 4.35 -1.66 11.09
CA LEU A 11 3.37 -2.67 11.52
C LEU A 11 2.74 -2.41 12.92
N PRO A 12 3.52 -2.17 13.98
CA PRO A 12 2.97 -1.98 15.33
C PRO A 12 2.23 -0.65 15.52
N VAL A 13 2.48 0.32 14.63
CA VAL A 13 1.87 1.64 14.70
C VAL A 13 0.56 1.65 13.91
N MET A 14 0.46 0.93 12.80
CA MET A 14 -0.82 0.80 12.08
C MET A 14 -1.87 0.09 12.93
N HIS A 15 -1.52 -1.02 13.57
CA HIS A 15 -2.45 -1.75 14.45
C HIS A 15 -2.84 -0.93 15.71
N ARG A 16 -2.00 0.01 16.17
CA ARG A 16 -2.32 0.91 17.29
C ARG A 16 -3.12 2.14 16.87
N LEU A 17 -3.02 2.57 15.61
CA LEU A 17 -3.69 3.78 15.11
C LEU A 17 -5.04 3.49 14.45
N TYR A 18 -5.23 2.27 13.92
CA TYR A 18 -6.45 1.84 13.26
C TYR A 18 -6.99 0.60 13.98
N PRO A 19 -7.95 0.77 14.89
CA PRO A 19 -8.56 -0.34 15.62
C PRO A 19 -9.50 -1.19 14.76
N ASP A 20 -9.85 -0.72 13.55
CA ASP A 20 -10.62 -1.48 12.57
C ASP A 20 -9.70 -2.19 11.57
N ASP A 21 -9.79 -3.52 11.53
CA ASP A 21 -9.02 -4.38 10.65
C ASP A 21 -9.30 -4.09 9.17
N ALA A 22 -10.53 -3.66 8.84
CA ALA A 22 -10.93 -3.29 7.48
C ALA A 22 -10.18 -2.05 6.99
N ASP A 23 -10.15 -0.99 7.82
CA ASP A 23 -9.40 0.24 7.53
C ASP A 23 -7.90 -0.02 7.43
N CYS A 24 -7.36 -0.87 8.31
CA CYS A 24 -5.95 -1.25 8.30
C CYS A 24 -5.57 -1.97 7.00
N LEU A 25 -6.40 -2.92 6.56
CA LEU A 25 -6.21 -3.66 5.31
C LEU A 25 -6.23 -2.72 4.11
N ASP A 26 -7.20 -1.81 4.05
CA ASP A 26 -7.40 -0.94 2.90
C ASP A 26 -6.27 0.10 2.79
N LEU A 27 -5.73 0.57 3.93
CA LEU A 27 -4.53 1.40 3.99
C LEU A 27 -3.27 0.65 3.58
N ALA A 28 -3.09 -0.58 4.06
CA ALA A 28 -1.94 -1.41 3.72
C ALA A 28 -1.94 -1.75 2.22
N TYR A 29 -3.10 -2.10 1.66
CA TYR A 29 -3.27 -2.36 0.23
C TYR A 29 -2.93 -1.13 -0.63
N ARG A 30 -3.39 0.06 -0.26
CA ARG A 30 -3.05 1.31 -0.98
C ARG A 30 -1.56 1.59 -0.96
N ASP A 31 -0.88 1.33 0.17
CA ASP A 31 0.57 1.50 0.25
C ASP A 31 1.29 0.50 -0.66
N ILE A 32 0.86 -0.76 -0.70
CA ILE A 32 1.41 -1.78 -1.61
C ILE A 32 1.27 -1.35 -3.07
N LEU A 33 0.11 -0.84 -3.49
CA LEU A 33 -0.06 -0.32 -4.85
C LEU A 33 0.90 0.84 -5.14
N GLN A 34 1.11 1.74 -4.18
CA GLN A 34 2.09 2.82 -4.33
C GLN A 34 3.52 2.27 -4.44
N GLN A 35 3.87 1.24 -3.66
CA GLN A 35 5.17 0.57 -3.73
C GLN A 35 5.40 -0.07 -5.10
N LEU A 36 4.41 -0.79 -5.62
CA LEU A 36 4.45 -1.39 -6.95
C LEU A 36 4.59 -0.33 -8.04
N SER A 37 3.89 0.81 -7.92
CA SER A 37 4.05 1.93 -8.87
C SER A 37 5.48 2.51 -8.86
N CYS A 38 6.20 2.45 -7.74
CA CYS A 38 7.60 2.88 -7.68
C CYS A 38 8.55 1.91 -8.41
N LEU A 39 8.11 0.66 -8.62
CA LEU A 39 8.75 -0.35 -9.47
C LEU A 39 8.22 -0.31 -10.91
N ASP A 40 7.47 0.74 -11.27
CA ASP A 40 6.85 0.94 -12.58
C ASP A 40 5.82 -0.17 -12.94
N VAL A 41 5.21 -0.79 -11.91
CA VAL A 41 4.12 -1.78 -12.04
C VAL A 41 2.82 -1.17 -11.53
N MET A 42 1.88 -0.88 -12.43
CA MET A 42 0.58 -0.30 -12.10
C MET A 42 -0.57 -1.15 -12.65
N PRO A 43 -1.74 -1.18 -11.98
CA PRO A 43 -2.95 -1.79 -12.55
C PRO A 43 -3.34 -1.11 -13.86
N GLN A 44 -3.81 -1.90 -14.83
CA GLN A 44 -4.32 -1.41 -16.10
C GLN A 44 -5.85 -1.31 -16.07
N ASP A 45 -6.42 -0.47 -16.93
CA ASP A 45 -7.87 -0.34 -17.02
C ASP A 45 -8.51 -1.64 -17.51
N GLY A 46 -9.55 -2.10 -16.81
CA GLY A 46 -10.22 -3.37 -17.09
C GLY A 46 -9.49 -4.62 -16.57
N GLU A 47 -8.31 -4.46 -15.96
CA GLU A 47 -7.55 -5.56 -15.37
C GLU A 47 -8.17 -5.98 -14.03
N THR A 48 -8.32 -7.29 -13.83
CA THR A 48 -8.76 -7.80 -12.52
C THR A 48 -7.61 -7.73 -11.51
N LEU A 49 -7.93 -7.73 -10.21
CA LEU A 49 -6.89 -7.71 -9.18
C LEU A 49 -6.01 -8.97 -9.23
N SER A 50 -6.58 -10.11 -9.63
CA SER A 50 -5.86 -11.38 -9.81
C SER A 50 -4.92 -11.32 -11.02
N ASP A 51 -5.36 -10.75 -12.15
CA ASP A 51 -4.52 -10.57 -13.34
C ASP A 51 -3.36 -9.62 -13.04
N PHE A 52 -3.65 -8.50 -12.36
CA PHE A 52 -2.64 -7.56 -11.90
C PHE A 52 -1.61 -8.23 -11.00
N ALA A 53 -2.06 -9.04 -10.03
CA ALA A 53 -1.18 -9.73 -9.12
C ALA A 53 -0.28 -10.75 -9.84
N GLY A 54 -0.84 -11.55 -10.76
CA GLY A 54 -0.07 -12.50 -11.55
C GLY A 54 0.97 -11.81 -12.45
N ARG A 55 0.62 -10.65 -13.01
CA ARG A 55 1.57 -9.83 -13.78
C ARG A 55 2.64 -9.19 -12.90
N ALA A 56 2.31 -8.79 -11.67
CA ALA A 56 3.23 -8.11 -10.76
C ALA A 56 4.23 -9.07 -10.08
N GLU A 57 3.88 -10.34 -9.86
CA GLU A 57 4.71 -11.36 -9.21
C GLU A 57 6.15 -11.47 -9.76
N PRO A 58 6.37 -11.58 -11.08
CA PRO A 58 7.72 -11.63 -11.63
C PRO A 58 8.58 -10.41 -11.27
N TYR A 59 7.96 -9.23 -11.11
CA TYR A 59 8.64 -7.99 -10.74
C TYR A 59 9.00 -7.94 -9.26
N LEU A 60 8.32 -8.73 -8.42
CA LEU A 60 8.60 -8.85 -6.99
C LEU A 60 9.83 -9.69 -6.70
N GLY A 61 10.11 -10.71 -7.51
CA GLY A 61 11.22 -11.63 -7.29
C GLY A 61 11.20 -12.29 -5.91
N PHE A 62 10.02 -12.48 -5.32
CA PHE A 62 9.80 -13.20 -4.07
C PHE A 62 9.27 -14.59 -4.41
N PRO A 63 10.11 -15.65 -4.39
CA PRO A 63 9.68 -16.99 -4.81
C PRO A 63 8.70 -17.64 -3.84
N ASP A 64 8.58 -17.12 -2.61
CA ASP A 64 7.76 -17.64 -1.53
C ASP A 64 6.47 -16.83 -1.29
N VAL A 65 6.16 -15.85 -2.15
CA VAL A 65 4.97 -15.00 -1.98
C VAL A 65 4.03 -15.17 -3.16
N ASP A 66 2.83 -15.66 -2.86
CA ASP A 66 1.68 -15.62 -3.76
C ASP A 66 0.96 -14.29 -3.58
N LEU A 67 1.09 -13.41 -4.57
CA LEU A 67 0.51 -12.07 -4.55
C LEU A 67 -1.01 -12.13 -4.77
N GLN A 68 -1.48 -13.10 -5.56
CA GLN A 68 -2.92 -13.30 -5.78
C GLN A 68 -3.61 -13.67 -4.47
N ALA A 69 -3.06 -14.64 -3.74
CA ALA A 69 -3.54 -15.04 -2.42
C ALA A 69 -3.46 -13.87 -1.42
N SER A 70 -2.38 -13.10 -1.45
CA SER A 70 -2.19 -11.94 -0.57
C SER A 70 -3.25 -10.85 -0.79
N PHE A 71 -3.78 -10.69 -2.01
CA PHE A 71 -4.81 -9.70 -2.33
C PHE A 71 -6.24 -10.20 -2.13
N TRP A 72 -6.44 -11.49 -1.93
CA TRP A 72 -7.76 -12.08 -1.73
C TRP A 72 -8.57 -11.45 -0.57
N PRO A 73 -7.98 -11.14 0.61
CA PRO A 73 -8.70 -10.47 1.69
C PRO A 73 -9.27 -9.11 1.27
N VAL A 74 -8.56 -8.38 0.38
CA VAL A 74 -9.01 -7.08 -0.14
C VAL A 74 -10.23 -7.25 -1.05
N VAL A 75 -10.22 -8.28 -1.90
CA VAL A 75 -11.36 -8.63 -2.75
C VAL A 75 -12.57 -8.98 -1.89
N ARG A 76 -12.40 -9.86 -0.90
CA ARG A 76 -13.48 -10.27 0.00
C ARG A 76 -14.06 -9.10 0.79
N LEU A 77 -13.22 -8.18 1.27
CA LEU A 77 -13.69 -6.99 1.96
C LEU A 77 -14.50 -6.07 1.03
N ARG A 78 -13.99 -5.78 -0.18
CA ARG A 78 -14.63 -4.84 -1.11
C ARG A 78 -15.93 -5.35 -1.72
N TYR A 79 -15.99 -6.63 -2.06
CA TYR A 79 -17.12 -7.20 -2.80
C TYR A 79 -18.02 -8.09 -1.95
N GLY A 80 -17.51 -8.65 -0.85
CA GLY A 80 -18.26 -9.51 0.06
C GLY A 80 -18.58 -8.85 1.41
N ASN A 81 -18.04 -7.66 1.70
CA ASN A 81 -18.11 -7.01 3.01
C ASN A 81 -17.66 -7.93 4.17
N LEU A 82 -16.73 -8.84 3.88
CA LEU A 82 -16.19 -9.78 4.84
C LEU A 82 -14.90 -9.21 5.44
N PRO A 83 -14.83 -9.02 6.77
CA PRO A 83 -13.63 -8.49 7.40
C PRO A 83 -12.46 -9.47 7.22
N PRO A 84 -11.22 -8.97 7.09
CA PRO A 84 -10.04 -9.81 7.05
C PRO A 84 -9.82 -10.44 8.42
N SER A 85 -9.21 -11.63 8.44
CA SER A 85 -8.69 -12.21 9.68
C SER A 85 -7.33 -11.60 10.03
N LEU A 86 -6.96 -11.62 11.32
CA LEU A 86 -5.66 -11.13 11.77
C LEU A 86 -4.45 -11.78 11.03
N PRO A 87 -4.43 -13.10 10.75
CA PRO A 87 -3.35 -13.70 9.98
C PRO A 87 -3.24 -13.17 8.54
N GLU A 88 -4.38 -12.93 7.88
CA GLU A 88 -4.42 -12.39 6.52
C GLU A 88 -3.93 -10.94 6.47
N LEU A 89 -4.29 -10.16 7.49
CA LEU A 89 -3.77 -8.80 7.65
C LEU A 89 -2.25 -8.80 7.90
N ASP A 90 -1.75 -9.70 8.75
CA ASP A 90 -0.31 -9.82 9.01
C ASP A 90 0.46 -10.22 7.74
N GLN A 91 -0.05 -11.16 6.95
CA GLN A 91 0.53 -11.53 5.65
C GLN A 91 0.66 -10.32 4.71
N LEU A 92 -0.40 -9.51 4.57
CA LEU A 92 -0.38 -8.32 3.74
C LEU A 92 0.65 -7.29 4.24
N LEU A 93 0.74 -7.13 5.56
CA LEU A 93 1.71 -6.23 6.18
C LEU A 93 3.16 -6.71 6.03
N GLN A 94 3.41 -8.03 6.09
CA GLN A 94 4.73 -8.62 5.81
C GLN A 94 5.13 -8.41 4.35
N LEU A 95 4.21 -8.64 3.41
CA LEU A 95 4.44 -8.35 1.98
C LEU A 95 4.86 -6.89 1.77
N ARG A 96 4.14 -5.96 2.41
CA ARG A 96 4.45 -4.52 2.36
C ARG A 96 5.87 -4.22 2.86
N LEU A 97 6.33 -4.86 3.94
CA LEU A 97 7.69 -4.68 4.45
C LEU A 97 8.74 -5.19 3.45
N ARG A 98 8.54 -6.39 2.92
CA ARG A 98 9.44 -6.97 1.91
C ARG A 98 9.54 -6.08 0.67
N LEU A 99 8.42 -5.52 0.23
CA LEU A 99 8.37 -4.54 -0.86
C LEU A 99 9.15 -3.26 -0.55
N GLU A 100 9.10 -2.76 0.69
CA GLU A 100 9.88 -1.59 1.11
C GLU A 100 11.39 -1.90 1.09
N ASP A 101 11.80 -3.07 1.58
CA ASP A 101 13.20 -3.48 1.55
C ASP A 101 13.71 -3.66 0.11
N ARG A 102 12.90 -4.25 -0.77
CA ARG A 102 13.21 -4.36 -2.21
C ARG A 102 13.33 -2.98 -2.87
N LEU A 103 12.46 -2.04 -2.54
CA LEU A 103 12.53 -0.67 -3.06
C LEU A 103 13.80 0.06 -2.60
N ARG A 104 14.22 -0.15 -1.34
CA ARG A 104 15.47 0.41 -0.82
C ARG A 104 16.71 -0.22 -1.42
N GLY A 105 16.64 -1.51 -1.80
CA GLY A 105 17.72 -2.20 -2.50
C GLY A 105 17.85 -1.82 -3.98
N SER A 106 16.72 -1.53 -4.64
CA SER A 106 16.68 -1.22 -6.09
C SER A 106 16.86 0.26 -6.42
N LEU A 107 16.52 1.18 -5.51
CA LEU A 107 16.61 2.62 -5.72
C LEU A 107 17.71 3.25 -4.88
N SER A 108 18.35 4.30 -5.41
CA SER A 108 19.21 5.16 -4.59
C SER A 108 18.38 5.90 -3.52
N ARG A 109 19.01 6.29 -2.41
CA ARG A 109 18.32 6.96 -1.29
C ARG A 109 17.53 8.21 -1.73
N SER A 110 18.07 8.98 -2.67
CA SER A 110 17.40 10.14 -3.25
C SER A 110 16.23 9.71 -4.15
N ALA A 111 16.42 8.76 -5.07
CA ALA A 111 15.36 8.26 -5.94
C ALA A 111 14.17 7.70 -5.15
N TRP A 112 14.44 6.93 -4.08
CA TRP A 112 13.41 6.45 -3.14
C TRP A 112 12.64 7.62 -2.50
N PHE A 113 13.34 8.67 -2.05
CA PHE A 113 12.69 9.84 -1.44
C PHE A 113 11.81 10.61 -2.43
N PHE A 114 12.29 10.81 -3.67
CA PHE A 114 11.54 11.52 -4.71
C PHE A 114 10.34 10.72 -5.24
N ARG A 115 10.46 9.40 -5.42
CA ARG A 115 9.36 8.55 -5.90
C ARG A 115 8.34 8.24 -4.79
N ARG A 116 8.77 8.06 -3.55
CA ARG A 116 7.91 7.59 -2.46
C ARG A 116 7.40 8.70 -1.53
N VAL A 117 8.27 9.61 -1.09
CA VAL A 117 7.96 10.56 0.00
C VAL A 117 7.41 11.89 -0.52
N LEU A 118 7.92 12.39 -1.64
CA LEU A 118 7.52 13.68 -2.20
C LEU A 118 6.07 13.73 -2.74
N PRO A 119 5.59 12.72 -3.52
CA PRO A 119 4.21 12.70 -4.02
C PRO A 119 3.18 12.62 -2.90
N ALA A 120 3.49 11.86 -1.84
CA ALA A 120 2.64 11.77 -0.64
C ALA A 120 2.47 13.14 0.05
N ARG A 121 3.52 13.97 0.08
CA ARG A 121 3.43 15.35 0.61
C ARG A 121 2.57 16.26 -0.26
N LEU A 122 2.69 16.16 -1.59
CA LEU A 122 1.93 16.99 -2.52
C LEU A 122 0.43 16.63 -2.52
N LEU A 123 0.10 15.35 -2.39
CA LEU A 123 -1.28 14.86 -2.27
C LEU A 123 -1.92 15.26 -0.92
N GLY A 124 -1.17 15.18 0.18
CA GLY A 124 -1.62 15.69 1.49
C GLY A 124 -1.91 17.20 1.49
N ARG A 125 -1.10 17.97 0.75
CA ARG A 125 -1.29 19.42 0.58
C ARG A 125 -2.53 19.77 -0.27
N LYS A 126 -2.92 18.91 -1.22
CA LYS A 126 -4.15 19.08 -2.02
C LYS A 126 -5.42 18.76 -1.22
N LYS A 127 -5.40 17.79 -0.30
CA LYS A 127 -6.56 17.49 0.57
C LYS A 127 -6.90 18.68 1.48
N ASN A 128 -5.88 19.35 2.03
CA ASN A 128 -6.08 20.53 2.90
C ASN A 128 -6.60 21.77 2.16
N LYS A 129 -6.45 21.86 0.83
CA LYS A 129 -7.00 22.97 0.04
C LYS A 129 -8.46 22.80 -0.36
N LYS A 130 -9.08 21.62 -0.18
CA LYS A 130 -10.49 21.39 -0.52
C LYS A 130 -11.46 21.68 0.62
N THR A 131 -10.97 21.96 1.83
CA THR A 131 -11.80 22.29 3.02
C THR A 131 -11.96 23.80 3.27
N GLU A 132 -11.36 24.66 2.47
CA GLU A 132 -11.62 26.11 2.50
C GLU A 132 -12.30 26.53 1.19
N LYS A 133 -13.61 26.30 1.09
CA LYS A 133 -14.47 27.23 0.35
C LYS A 133 -15.18 28.07 1.40
N PRO A 134 -15.05 29.41 1.38
CA PRO A 134 -15.91 30.24 2.22
C PRO A 134 -17.34 30.07 1.71
N VAL A 135 -18.24 29.77 2.65
CA VAL A 135 -19.66 30.00 2.45
C VAL A 135 -19.81 31.51 2.29
N LEU A 136 -20.15 31.95 1.07
CA LEU A 136 -20.72 33.27 0.83
C LEU A 136 -22.20 33.22 1.21
#